data_AF-A0A3D0MB61-F1
#
_entry.id   AF-A0A3D0MB61-F1
#
_cell.length_a   1.000
_cell.length_b   1.000
_cell.length_c   1.000
_cell.angle_alpha   90.00
_cell.angle_beta   90.00
_cell.angle_gamma   90.00
#
_symmetry.space_group_name_H-M   'P 1'
#
loop_
_entity.id
_entity.type
_entity.pdbx_description
1 polymer ?
#
loop_
_entity_poly.entity_id
_entity_poly.type
_entity_poly.pdbx_seq_one_letter_code
_entity_poly.pdbx_strand_id
1 'polypeptide(L)'
;MNENTNKILSILNDIDDGIDYEHETKLIDDHLLDSFGIISLVSELEETFDISIDAACMVPENFNSLAAIQRMVEEKMGAEG
;
A
#
# COMPACT_ATOMS: atom_id res chain seq x y z
N MET A 1 -6.92 0.42 14.91
CA MET A 1 -5.80 0.29 13.97
C MET A 1 -4.94 -0.86 14.43
N ASN A 2 -4.61 -1.78 13.52
CA ASN A 2 -3.77 -2.94 13.82
C ASN A 2 -2.30 -2.57 13.60
N GLU A 3 -1.35 -3.40 14.05
CA GLU A 3 0.08 -3.14 13.87
C GLU A 3 0.45 -3.02 12.38
N ASN A 4 -0.14 -3.87 11.52
CA ASN A 4 0.09 -3.83 10.07
C ASN A 4 -0.39 -2.50 9.45
N THR A 5 -1.57 -2.02 9.85
CA THR A 5 -2.11 -0.73 9.37
C THR A 5 -1.15 0.43 9.66
N ASN A 6 -0.61 0.47 10.88
CA ASN A 6 0.33 1.53 11.28
C ASN A 6 1.64 1.48 10.49
N LYS A 7 2.16 0.28 10.22
CA LYS A 7 3.36 0.12 9.39
C LYS A 7 3.12 0.62 7.97
N ILE A 8 2.02 0.21 7.34
CA ILE A 8 1.66 0.65 5.98
C ILE A 8 1.50 2.18 5.96
N LEU A 9 0.82 2.75 6.94
CA LEU A 9 0.66 4.20 7.07
C LEU A 9 2.01 4.91 7.22
N SER A 10 2.93 4.36 8.01
CA SER A 10 4.27 4.92 8.18
C SER A 10 5.06 4.93 6.87
N ILE A 11 5.00 3.84 6.10
CA ILE A 11 5.65 3.73 4.78
C ILE A 11 5.05 4.76 3.82
N LEU A 12 3.71 4.87 3.79
CA LEU A 12 3.00 5.83 2.94
C LEU A 12 3.39 7.28 3.26
N ASN A 13 3.49 7.65 4.55
CA ASN A 13 3.93 8.98 4.96
C ASN A 13 5.43 9.24 4.66
N ASP A 14 6.27 8.21 4.69
CA ASP A 14 7.68 8.34 4.28
C ASP A 14 7.81 8.68 2.78
N ILE A 15 6.89 8.13 1.97
CA ILE A 15 6.80 8.41 0.54
C ILE A 15 6.23 9.81 0.30
N ASP A 16 5.07 10.13 0.87
CA ASP A 16 4.42 11.43 0.75
C ASP A 16 3.52 11.72 1.95
N ASP A 17 4.01 12.50 2.91
CA ASP A 17 3.29 12.99 4.09
C ASP A 17 2.21 14.06 3.77
N GLY A 18 2.11 14.48 2.50
CA GLY A 18 1.12 15.47 2.05
C GLY A 18 -0.27 14.89 1.81
N ILE A 19 -0.42 13.57 1.81
CA ILE A 19 -1.65 12.86 1.44
C ILE A 19 -2.31 12.23 2.68
N ASP A 20 -3.61 12.45 2.85
CA ASP A 20 -4.37 11.92 3.98
C ASP A 20 -4.84 10.47 3.74
N TYR A 21 -3.91 9.51 3.75
CA TYR A 21 -4.18 8.09 3.46
C TYR A 21 -5.26 7.43 4.34
N GLU A 22 -5.54 8.01 5.51
CA GLU A 22 -6.54 7.52 6.44
C GLU A 22 -7.97 7.75 5.93
N HIS A 23 -8.22 8.89 5.27
CA HIS A 23 -9.53 9.20 4.70
C HIS A 23 -9.58 9.06 3.18
N GLU A 24 -8.44 9.14 2.51
CA GLU A 24 -8.37 9.05 1.05
C GLU A 24 -8.67 7.63 0.56
N THR A 25 -9.64 7.56 -0.36
CA THR A 25 -10.04 6.30 -0.99
C THR A 25 -9.83 6.27 -2.49
N LYS A 26 -9.07 7.23 -3.02
CA LYS A 26 -8.84 7.41 -4.46
C LYS A 26 -7.39 7.77 -4.77
N LEU A 27 -6.43 7.16 -4.08
CA LEU A 27 -5.02 7.52 -4.19
C LEU A 27 -4.49 7.47 -5.64
N ILE A 28 -4.86 6.44 -6.41
CA ILE A 28 -4.45 6.32 -7.82
C ILE A 28 -5.42 7.08 -8.73
N ASP A 29 -6.73 6.96 -8.48
CA ASP A 29 -7.79 7.55 -9.32
C ASP A 29 -7.71 9.09 -9.36
N ASP A 30 -7.38 9.72 -8.23
CA ASP A 30 -7.19 11.16 -8.09
C ASP A 30 -5.74 11.60 -8.37
N HIS A 31 -4.86 10.66 -8.77
CA HIS A 31 -3.45 10.91 -9.06
C HIS A 31 -2.65 11.47 -7.86
N LEU A 32 -3.08 11.14 -6.63
CA LEU A 32 -2.35 11.48 -5.41
C LEU A 32 -1.06 10.66 -5.30
N LEU A 33 -1.14 9.36 -5.59
CA LEU A 33 0.04 8.49 -5.65
C LEU A 33 0.46 8.29 -7.12
N ASP A 34 1.61 8.87 -7.46
CA ASP A 34 2.25 8.64 -8.76
C ASP A 34 2.83 7.23 -8.88
N SER A 35 3.11 6.83 -10.12
CA SER A 35 3.79 5.57 -10.44
C SER A 35 5.05 5.31 -9.61
N PHE A 36 5.83 6.35 -9.31
CA PHE A 36 7.03 6.22 -8.46
C PHE A 36 6.68 5.92 -7.00
N GLY A 37 5.67 6.60 -6.45
CA GLY A 37 5.19 6.33 -5.09
C GLY A 37 4.65 4.91 -4.94
N ILE A 38 3.93 4.39 -5.95
CA ILE A 38 3.45 3.00 -5.96
C ILE A 38 4.64 2.02 -5.96
N ILE A 39 5.67 2.25 -6.77
CA ILE A 39 6.85 1.36 -6.84
C ILE A 39 7.60 1.36 -5.51
N SER A 40 7.84 2.53 -4.91
CA SER A 40 8.50 2.65 -3.60
C SER A 40 7.70 1.95 -2.51
N LEU A 41 6.38 2.17 -2.49
CA LEU A 41 5.46 1.53 -1.55
C LEU A 41 5.53 0.00 -1.68
N VAL A 42 5.45 -0.52 -2.90
CA VAL A 42 5.55 -1.97 -3.12
C VAL A 42 6.86 -2.52 -2.59
N SER A 43 7.99 -1.89 -2.91
CA SER A 43 9.30 -2.35 -2.46
C SER A 43 9.42 -2.38 -0.92
N GLU A 44 8.93 -1.33 -0.25
CA GLU A 44 8.93 -1.24 1.22
C GLU A 44 7.99 -2.28 1.86
N LEU A 45 6.83 -2.54 1.25
CA LEU A 45 5.90 -3.55 1.71
C LEU A 45 6.47 -4.96 1.56
N GLU A 46 7.11 -5.27 0.43
CA GLU A 46 7.77 -6.55 0.19
C GLU A 46 8.86 -6.81 1.24
N GLU A 47 9.71 -5.82 1.54
CA GLU A 47 10.76 -5.95 2.56
C GLU A 47 10.19 -6.01 4.00
N THR A 48 9.19 -5.19 4.32
CA THR A 48 8.64 -5.08 5.69
C THR A 48 7.81 -6.31 6.09
N PHE A 49 7.07 -6.87 5.13
CA PHE A 49 6.15 -7.98 5.37
C PHE A 49 6.64 -9.32 4.83
N ASP A 50 7.82 -9.35 4.19
CA ASP A 50 8.42 -10.54 3.55
C ASP A 50 7.42 -11.19 2.56
N ILE A 51 6.82 -10.36 1.69
CA ILE A 51 5.85 -10.78 0.68
C ILE A 51 6.34 -10.44 -0.73
N SER A 52 5.68 -10.98 -1.75
CA SER A 52 5.90 -10.54 -3.13
C SER A 52 4.64 -9.98 -3.82
N ILE A 53 4.78 -8.78 -4.37
CA ILE A 53 3.69 -8.01 -5.00
C ILE A 53 4.05 -7.78 -6.47
N ASP A 54 3.32 -8.47 -7.36
CA ASP A 54 3.46 -8.26 -8.80
C ASP A 54 2.96 -6.89 -9.24
N ALA A 55 3.53 -6.38 -10.35
CA ALA A 55 3.02 -5.18 -11.02
C ALA A 55 1.54 -5.30 -11.43
N ALA A 56 1.03 -6.52 -11.64
CA ALA A 56 -0.39 -6.76 -11.92
C ALA A 56 -1.29 -6.42 -10.70
N CYS A 57 -0.74 -6.45 -9.49
CA CYS A 57 -1.45 -6.02 -8.29
C CYS A 57 -1.46 -4.50 -8.11
N MET A 58 -0.61 -3.75 -8.84
CA MET A 58 -0.53 -2.27 -8.80
C MET A 58 -1.71 -1.62 -9.55
N VAL A 59 -2.91 -1.96 -9.12
CA VAL A 59 -4.17 -1.44 -9.66
C VAL A 59 -4.89 -0.58 -8.61
N PRO A 60 -5.74 0.36 -9.04
CA PRO A 60 -6.51 1.20 -8.13
C PRO A 60 -7.27 0.38 -7.07
N GLU A 61 -7.79 -0.80 -7.42
CA GLU A 61 -8.52 -1.67 -6.49
C GLU A 61 -7.71 -2.11 -5.26
N ASN A 62 -6.38 -2.22 -5.38
CA ASN A 62 -5.50 -2.64 -4.27
C ASN A 62 -4.79 -1.45 -3.60
N PHE A 63 -4.68 -0.31 -4.26
CA PHE A 63 -3.84 0.82 -3.81
C PHE A 63 -4.61 2.13 -3.63
N ASN A 64 -5.91 2.19 -3.93
CA ASN A 64 -6.69 3.41 -3.77
C ASN A 64 -6.92 3.82 -2.31
N SER A 65 -6.70 2.94 -1.34
CA SER A 65 -6.97 3.23 0.07
C SER A 65 -6.06 2.42 0.97
N LEU A 66 -5.78 2.92 2.17
CA LEU A 66 -5.04 2.19 3.20
C LEU A 66 -5.64 0.80 3.48
N ALA A 67 -6.97 0.71 3.53
CA ALA A 67 -7.67 -0.56 3.73
C ALA A 67 -7.48 -1.56 2.57
N ALA A 68 -7.39 -1.07 1.33
CA ALA A 68 -7.16 -1.89 0.15
C ALA A 68 -5.73 -2.47 0.16
N ILE A 69 -4.76 -1.61 0.49
CA ILE A 69 -3.34 -2.00 0.59
C ILE A 69 -3.19 -3.05 1.68
N GLN A 70 -3.77 -2.81 2.86
CA GLN A 70 -3.74 -3.76 3.96
C GLN A 70 -4.34 -5.11 3.56
N ARG A 71 -5.51 -5.12 2.92
CA ARG A 71 -6.15 -6.35 2.45
C ARG A 71 -5.24 -7.11 1.48
N MET A 72 -4.60 -6.42 0.53
CA MET A 72 -3.67 -7.05 -0.41
C MET A 72 -2.46 -7.66 0.31
N VAL A 73 -1.86 -6.92 1.27
CA VAL A 73 -0.75 -7.41 2.09
C VAL A 73 -1.16 -8.65 2.87
N GLU A 74 -2.32 -8.63 3.54
CA GLU A 74 -2.82 -9.77 4.31
C GLU A 74 -3.08 -11.01 3.43
N GLU A 75 -3.64 -10.83 2.22
CA GLU A 75 -3.83 -11.92 1.27
C GLU A 75 -2.50 -12.53 0.81
N LYS A 76 -1.47 -11.69 0.58
CA LYS A 76 -0.14 -12.15 0.18
C LYS A 76 0.58 -12.90 1.31
N MET A 77 0.53 -12.37 2.53
CA MET A 77 1.11 -13.02 3.72
C MET A 77 0.45 -14.38 4.02
N GLY A 78 -0.85 -14.53 3.74
CA GLY A 78 -1.59 -15.77 3.99
C GLY A 78 -1.48 -16.82 2.87
N ALA A 79 -1.00 -16.44 1.68
CA ALA A 79 -0.93 -17.33 0.52
C ALA A 79 0.33 -18.23 0.49
N GLU A 80 1.32 -18.00 1.35
CA GLU A 80 2.55 -18.81 1.45
C GLU A 80 2.46 -19.92 2.53
N GLY A 81 1.26 -20.50 2.71
CA GLY A 81 0.99 -21.63 3.62
C GLY A 81 0.81 -22.97 2.93
#